data_AF-A0A7Y5E0K6-F1
#
_entry.id   AF-A0A7Y5E0K6-F1
#
_cell.length_a   1.000
_cell.length_b   1.000
_cell.length_c   1.000
_cell.angle_alpha   90.00
_cell.angle_beta   90.00
_cell.angle_gamma   90.00
#
_symmetry.space_group_name_H-M   'P 1'
#
loop_
_entity.id
_entity.type
_entity.pdbx_description
1 polymer ?
#
loop_
_entity_poly.entity_id
_entity_poly.type
_entity_poly.pdbx_seq_one_letter_code
_entity_poly.pdbx_strand_id
1 'polypeptide(L)'
;MRSFSFAAVGVVLVACGGSVQEAQTPKKADAAESTADVQPHVAAHSPAWGDALAPVTLVAFGSLADAACADQSSMLRVLRDSYGPTKLRIVFRHARTGAQASHDRARHLAEAAQAVAGQGGAGAFYAFLEAAYRRPDANASEEDVLDWAKQAGVYDVPALRAAMASPKVHAQVDADYAVAEKLGVNRCSFALVNGREVGERIGFKDLDTWRGVIDREQKHAETLLSTGIATRDKLYAKIVEDNKKAGDDDAAEDAPRMSEARTVVGGLSITDVEVGKGPAARTGDSVRVHYTGHLADGSVFDSSSGRGPLEFKLGQGQVIKGWDMGVSGMKVGGKRKLVIPPGLAYGSKSMGNGKIPPNSTLHFDVELVEIR
;
A
#
# COMPACT_ATOMS: atom_id res chain seq x y z
N MET A 1 -66.71 -45.91 56.70
CA MET A 1 -65.92 -46.01 55.45
C MET A 1 -64.91 -44.88 55.44
N ARG A 2 -63.63 -45.21 55.27
CA ARG A 2 -62.52 -44.25 55.31
C ARG A 2 -62.53 -43.38 54.05
N SER A 3 -62.44 -42.06 54.21
CA SER A 3 -61.67 -41.18 53.31
C SER A 3 -61.15 -39.98 54.11
N PHE A 4 -59.88 -40.10 54.48
CA PHE A 4 -58.93 -39.01 54.72
C PHE A 4 -58.74 -38.25 53.37
N SER A 5 -58.28 -37.00 53.25
CA SER A 5 -57.47 -36.16 54.13
C SER A 5 -57.48 -34.71 53.61
N PHE A 6 -57.73 -33.77 54.52
CA PHE A 6 -57.11 -32.47 54.76
C PHE A 6 -57.09 -31.33 53.73
N ALA A 7 -57.71 -30.24 54.19
CA ALA A 7 -57.78 -28.89 53.64
C ALA A 7 -56.47 -28.09 53.79
N ALA A 8 -56.37 -27.07 52.94
CA ALA A 8 -55.27 -26.13 52.80
C ALA A 8 -54.84 -25.45 54.12
N VAL A 9 -53.52 -25.43 54.33
CA VAL A 9 -52.87 -24.54 55.31
C VAL A 9 -52.10 -23.49 54.50
N GLY A 10 -52.47 -22.23 54.68
CA GLY A 10 -51.65 -21.10 54.30
C GLY A 10 -50.45 -20.99 55.24
N VAL A 11 -49.27 -20.75 54.66
CA VAL A 11 -48.11 -20.23 55.38
C VAL A 11 -47.56 -19.03 54.61
N VAL A 12 -47.41 -17.96 55.37
CA VAL A 12 -46.85 -16.66 55.04
C VAL A 12 -45.39 -16.81 54.58
N LEU A 13 -45.04 -16.17 53.47
CA LEU A 13 -43.64 -15.93 53.08
C LEU A 13 -43.45 -14.42 52.88
N VAL A 14 -42.70 -13.82 53.80
CA VAL A 14 -42.16 -12.47 53.70
C VAL A 14 -41.16 -12.47 52.55
N ALA A 15 -41.42 -11.68 51.50
CA ALA A 15 -40.48 -11.48 50.41
C ALA A 15 -39.32 -10.59 50.88
N CYS A 16 -38.10 -11.13 50.90
CA CYS A 16 -36.88 -10.34 51.07
C CYS A 16 -36.73 -9.37 49.90
N GLY A 17 -36.86 -8.07 50.16
CA GLY A 17 -36.46 -7.01 49.25
C GLY A 17 -34.94 -6.95 49.15
N GLY A 18 -34.37 -7.68 48.19
CA GLY A 18 -33.02 -7.46 47.68
C GLY A 18 -33.13 -6.68 46.38
N SER A 19 -32.77 -5.40 46.40
CA SER A 19 -32.60 -4.58 45.21
C SER A 19 -31.46 -5.15 44.36
N VAL A 20 -31.80 -5.91 43.32
CA VAL A 20 -30.87 -6.29 42.26
C VAL A 20 -30.61 -5.03 41.44
N GLN A 21 -29.39 -4.50 41.52
CA GLN A 21 -28.92 -3.48 40.59
C GLN A 21 -29.05 -4.04 39.17
N GLU A 22 -29.87 -3.35 38.38
CA GLU A 22 -29.98 -3.53 36.95
C GLU A 22 -28.58 -3.34 36.35
N ALA A 23 -28.00 -4.43 35.84
CA ALA A 23 -26.76 -4.38 35.09
C ALA A 23 -27.03 -3.52 33.85
N GLN A 24 -26.58 -2.27 33.90
CA GLN A 24 -26.57 -1.37 32.77
C GLN A 24 -25.78 -2.05 31.65
N THR A 25 -26.49 -2.37 30.58
CA THR A 25 -25.90 -2.77 29.31
C THR A 25 -24.88 -1.71 28.91
N PRO A 26 -23.63 -2.10 28.53
CA PRO A 26 -22.66 -1.12 28.10
C PRO A 26 -23.21 -0.43 26.86
N LYS A 27 -23.42 0.89 26.98
CA LYS A 27 -23.79 1.79 25.91
C LYS A 27 -22.84 1.53 24.75
N LYS A 28 -23.38 1.08 23.61
CA LYS A 28 -22.67 0.92 22.35
C LYS A 28 -21.90 2.23 22.14
N ALA A 29 -20.57 2.17 22.20
CA ALA A 29 -19.75 3.31 21.87
C ALA A 29 -20.04 3.61 20.40
N ASP A 30 -20.76 4.70 20.15
CA ASP A 30 -20.85 5.26 18.82
C ASP A 30 -19.40 5.47 18.36
N ALA A 31 -19.01 4.75 17.31
CA ALA A 31 -17.76 5.00 16.63
C ALA A 31 -17.84 6.43 16.13
N ALA A 32 -17.15 7.35 16.80
CA ALA A 32 -16.99 8.71 16.32
C ALA A 32 -16.34 8.62 14.93
N GLU A 33 -17.13 8.91 13.89
CA GLU A 33 -16.62 9.12 12.54
C GLU A 33 -15.43 10.07 12.63
N SER A 34 -14.26 9.57 12.26
CA SER A 34 -13.06 10.39 12.26
C SER A 34 -13.26 11.54 11.27
N THR A 35 -12.80 12.75 11.61
CA THR A 35 -12.83 13.93 10.73
C THR A 35 -12.09 13.73 9.39
N ALA A 36 -11.45 12.59 9.17
CA ALA A 36 -10.85 12.19 7.89
C ALA A 36 -11.88 11.83 6.81
N ASP A 37 -13.08 11.35 7.17
CA ASP A 37 -14.11 10.89 6.22
C ASP A 37 -14.96 12.04 5.61
N VAL A 38 -14.57 13.31 5.85
CA VAL A 38 -15.22 14.51 5.29
C VAL A 38 -14.54 14.96 3.99
N GLN A 39 -13.44 14.32 3.58
CA GLN A 39 -12.75 14.67 2.33
C GLN A 39 -13.47 14.04 1.13
N PRO A 40 -13.67 14.78 0.01
CA PRO A 40 -14.49 14.32 -1.10
C PRO A 40 -13.97 13.05 -1.78
N HIS A 41 -12.68 12.71 -1.58
CA HIS A 41 -12.03 11.52 -2.12
C HIS A 41 -11.95 10.34 -1.14
N VAL A 42 -12.33 10.51 0.13
CA VAL A 42 -12.38 9.44 1.14
C VAL A 42 -13.77 9.44 1.76
N ALA A 43 -14.68 8.66 1.16
CA ALA A 43 -16.06 8.55 1.64
C ALA A 43 -16.22 7.33 2.56
N ALA A 44 -17.12 7.42 3.53
CA ALA A 44 -17.38 6.33 4.49
C ALA A 44 -17.83 5.02 3.82
N HIS A 45 -18.45 5.09 2.63
CA HIS A 45 -18.85 3.91 1.87
C HIS A 45 -17.73 3.30 1.03
N SER A 46 -16.62 3.99 0.83
CA SER A 46 -15.52 3.50 0.00
C SER A 46 -14.77 2.39 0.74
N PRO A 47 -14.56 1.21 0.13
CA PRO A 47 -13.79 0.14 0.72
C PRO A 47 -12.38 0.61 1.08
N ALA A 48 -11.99 0.45 2.35
CA ALA A 48 -10.71 0.92 2.87
C ALA A 48 -9.98 -0.19 3.62
N TRP A 49 -8.78 -0.53 3.16
CA TRP A 49 -7.85 -1.39 3.90
C TRP A 49 -6.89 -0.52 4.72
N GLY A 50 -6.49 -1.02 5.89
CA GLY A 50 -5.61 -0.30 6.81
C GLY A 50 -6.35 0.55 7.83
N ASP A 51 -5.60 1.11 8.78
CA ASP A 51 -6.16 1.87 9.90
C ASP A 51 -6.70 3.21 9.39
N ALA A 52 -7.87 3.63 9.91
CA ALA A 52 -8.49 4.91 9.53
C ALA A 52 -7.57 6.13 9.80
N LEU A 53 -6.67 6.01 10.78
CA LEU A 53 -5.71 7.04 11.21
C LEU A 53 -4.26 6.77 10.75
N ALA A 54 -4.07 5.87 9.78
CA ALA A 54 -2.76 5.68 9.18
C ALA A 54 -2.24 7.03 8.63
N PRO A 55 -0.94 7.33 8.77
CA PRO A 55 -0.36 8.61 8.37
C PRO A 55 -0.46 8.90 6.87
N VAL A 56 -0.59 7.86 6.05
CA VAL A 56 -0.73 7.98 4.60
C VAL A 56 -2.00 7.29 4.15
N THR A 57 -2.81 7.99 3.36
CA THR A 57 -3.96 7.44 2.65
C THR A 57 -3.75 7.52 1.14
N LEU A 58 -3.72 6.36 0.50
CA LEU A 58 -3.74 6.20 -0.95
C LEU A 58 -5.19 5.98 -1.41
N VAL A 59 -5.71 6.86 -2.26
CA VAL A 59 -7.02 6.68 -2.90
C VAL A 59 -6.80 6.23 -4.35
N ALA A 60 -7.11 4.97 -4.63
CA ALA A 60 -7.03 4.37 -5.95
C ALA A 60 -8.39 4.44 -6.65
N PHE A 61 -8.37 4.80 -7.92
CA PHE A 61 -9.56 4.81 -8.77
C PHE A 61 -9.43 3.74 -9.85
N GLY A 62 -10.47 2.93 -10.05
CA GLY A 62 -10.39 1.86 -11.04
C GLY A 62 -11.72 1.25 -11.46
N SER A 63 -11.65 0.50 -12.57
CA SER A 63 -12.74 -0.28 -13.15
C SER A 63 -12.33 -1.73 -13.26
N LEU A 64 -13.18 -2.63 -12.74
CA LEU A 64 -13.01 -4.08 -12.91
C LEU A 64 -13.19 -4.54 -14.36
N ALA A 65 -13.80 -3.71 -15.22
CA ALA A 65 -13.94 -3.99 -16.65
C ALA A 65 -12.71 -3.55 -17.47
N ASP A 66 -11.77 -2.82 -16.87
CA ASP A 66 -10.58 -2.33 -17.54
C ASP A 66 -9.37 -3.22 -17.22
N ALA A 67 -8.88 -3.96 -18.21
CA ALA A 67 -7.74 -4.85 -18.03
C ALA A 67 -6.46 -4.12 -17.57
N ALA A 68 -6.32 -2.82 -17.88
CA ALA A 68 -5.18 -2.03 -17.42
C ALA A 68 -5.17 -1.87 -15.88
N CYS A 69 -6.34 -1.98 -15.22
CA CYS A 69 -6.45 -1.93 -13.77
C CYS A 69 -5.93 -3.22 -13.08
N ALA A 70 -5.63 -4.31 -13.81
CA ALA A 70 -5.04 -5.50 -13.20
C ALA A 70 -3.63 -5.23 -12.62
N ASP A 71 -2.84 -4.40 -13.31
CA ASP A 71 -1.53 -3.94 -12.82
C ASP A 71 -1.69 -3.07 -11.56
N GLN A 72 -2.76 -2.27 -11.47
CA GLN A 72 -3.09 -1.49 -10.27
C GLN A 72 -3.35 -2.41 -9.08
N SER A 73 -4.16 -3.46 -9.24
CA SER A 73 -4.44 -4.42 -8.16
C SER A 73 -3.16 -5.08 -7.64
N SER A 74 -2.25 -5.44 -8.54
CA SER A 74 -0.96 -6.02 -8.16
C SER A 74 -0.10 -5.04 -7.37
N MET A 75 -0.03 -3.78 -7.81
CA MET A 75 0.65 -2.71 -7.11
C MET A 75 0.07 -2.48 -5.71
N LEU A 76 -1.25 -2.36 -5.58
CA LEU A 76 -1.91 -2.17 -4.29
C LEU A 76 -1.58 -3.31 -3.32
N ARG A 77 -1.61 -4.57 -3.77
CA ARG A 77 -1.21 -5.72 -2.94
C ARG A 77 0.23 -5.58 -2.43
N VAL A 78 1.18 -5.28 -3.32
CA VAL A 78 2.59 -5.10 -2.93
C VAL A 78 2.78 -3.97 -1.92
N LEU A 79 2.05 -2.85 -2.08
CA LEU A 79 2.12 -1.73 -1.14
C LEU A 79 1.54 -2.09 0.23
N ARG A 80 0.41 -2.82 0.27
CA ARG A 80 -0.16 -3.33 1.53
C ARG A 80 0.84 -4.22 2.27
N ASP A 81 1.45 -5.17 1.55
CA ASP A 81 2.44 -6.10 2.11
C ASP A 81 3.70 -5.37 2.59
N SER A 82 4.10 -4.29 1.90
CA SER A 82 5.32 -3.53 2.23
C SER A 82 5.15 -2.63 3.46
N TYR A 83 4.00 -1.98 3.61
CA TYR A 83 3.80 -0.94 4.62
C TYR A 83 3.02 -1.38 5.86
N GLY A 84 2.10 -2.33 5.70
CA GLY A 84 1.19 -2.73 6.77
C GLY A 84 0.09 -1.69 7.08
N PRO A 85 -0.95 -2.11 7.81
CA PRO A 85 -2.18 -1.34 7.98
C PRO A 85 -2.01 -0.08 8.84
N THR A 86 -0.99 -0.03 9.71
CA THR A 86 -0.74 1.09 10.62
C THR A 86 -0.04 2.27 9.95
N LYS A 87 0.63 2.02 8.81
CA LYS A 87 1.39 3.04 8.07
C LYS A 87 0.69 3.50 6.81
N LEU A 88 -0.10 2.64 6.18
CA LEU A 88 -0.78 2.90 4.93
C LEU A 88 -2.26 2.49 5.00
N ARG A 89 -3.14 3.45 4.74
CA ARG A 89 -4.55 3.22 4.40
C ARG A 89 -4.68 3.25 2.89
N ILE A 90 -5.35 2.26 2.32
CA ILE A 90 -5.70 2.22 0.89
C ILE A 90 -7.21 2.28 0.79
N VAL A 91 -7.72 3.26 0.06
CA VAL A 91 -9.13 3.42 -0.26
C VAL A 91 -9.31 3.15 -1.74
N PHE A 92 -10.28 2.32 -2.11
CA PHE A 92 -10.63 2.11 -3.51
C PHE A 92 -11.94 2.82 -3.85
N ARG A 93 -11.98 3.46 -5.01
CA ARG A 93 -13.18 4.07 -5.57
C ARG A 93 -13.40 3.60 -7.00
N HIS A 94 -14.66 3.34 -7.33
CA HIS A 94 -15.00 2.97 -8.70
C HIS A 94 -14.88 4.18 -9.63
N ALA A 95 -14.29 3.96 -10.79
CA ALA A 95 -14.19 4.96 -11.85
C ALA A 95 -14.54 4.33 -13.19
N ARG A 96 -15.02 5.16 -14.12
CA ARG A 96 -15.22 4.78 -15.51
C ARG A 96 -13.93 5.05 -16.28
N THR A 97 -13.09 4.03 -16.45
CA THR A 97 -11.79 4.16 -17.12
C THR A 97 -11.78 3.44 -18.47
N GLY A 98 -10.92 3.92 -19.38
CA GLY A 98 -10.68 3.31 -20.67
C GLY A 98 -11.86 3.36 -21.64
N ALA A 99 -11.75 2.62 -22.75
CA ALA A 99 -12.79 2.56 -23.79
C ALA A 99 -14.11 1.91 -23.32
N GLN A 100 -14.14 1.33 -22.13
CA GLN A 100 -15.28 0.63 -21.55
C GLN A 100 -16.08 1.47 -20.55
N ALA A 101 -15.77 2.77 -20.43
CA ALA A 101 -16.41 3.73 -19.53
C ALA A 101 -17.95 3.78 -19.61
N SER A 102 -18.55 3.37 -20.73
CA SER A 102 -20.00 3.41 -20.99
C SER A 102 -20.73 2.07 -20.88
N HIS A 103 -20.10 1.00 -20.38
CA HIS A 103 -20.75 -0.32 -20.32
C HIS A 103 -21.52 -0.56 -19.01
N ASP A 104 -22.77 -1.03 -19.11
CA ASP A 104 -23.59 -1.56 -18.00
C ASP A 104 -22.83 -2.61 -17.17
N ARG A 105 -21.88 -3.32 -17.79
CA ARG A 105 -21.06 -4.32 -17.10
C ARG A 105 -20.04 -3.72 -16.12
N ALA A 106 -19.41 -2.58 -16.43
CA ALA A 106 -18.50 -1.93 -15.49
C ALA A 106 -19.24 -1.52 -14.21
N ARG A 107 -20.50 -1.09 -14.37
CA ARG A 107 -21.41 -0.83 -13.26
C ARG A 107 -21.74 -2.11 -12.49
N HIS A 108 -22.16 -3.17 -13.17
CA HIS A 108 -22.48 -4.45 -12.53
C HIS A 108 -21.31 -5.01 -11.68
N LEU A 109 -20.09 -4.94 -12.20
CA LEU A 109 -18.89 -5.39 -11.46
C LEU A 109 -18.58 -4.49 -10.26
N ALA A 110 -18.78 -3.18 -10.39
CA ALA A 110 -18.64 -2.24 -9.26
C ALA A 110 -19.67 -2.52 -8.16
N GLU A 111 -20.93 -2.77 -8.54
CA GLU A 111 -22.00 -3.11 -7.60
C GLU A 111 -21.74 -4.46 -6.90
N ALA A 112 -21.24 -5.46 -7.64
CA ALA A 112 -20.81 -6.72 -7.07
C ALA A 112 -19.71 -6.52 -6.02
N ALA A 113 -18.67 -5.72 -6.35
CA ALA A 113 -17.59 -5.44 -5.43
C ALA A 113 -18.08 -4.71 -4.17
N GLN A 114 -18.97 -3.71 -4.30
CA GLN A 114 -19.58 -3.01 -3.17
C GLN A 114 -20.46 -3.93 -2.31
N ALA A 115 -21.23 -4.81 -2.93
CA ALA A 115 -22.04 -5.78 -2.21
C ALA A 115 -21.18 -6.78 -1.43
N VAL A 116 -20.07 -7.26 -2.03
CA VAL A 116 -19.07 -8.08 -1.33
C VAL A 116 -18.45 -7.31 -0.16
N ALA A 117 -18.10 -6.04 -0.34
CA ALA A 117 -17.59 -5.19 0.74
C ALA A 117 -18.60 -5.03 1.87
N GLY A 118 -19.89 -4.88 1.54
CA GLY A 118 -20.97 -4.76 2.52
C GLY A 118 -21.15 -6.01 3.37
N GLN A 119 -20.84 -7.19 2.84
CA GLN A 119 -21.00 -8.46 3.55
C GLN A 119 -19.71 -8.91 4.27
N GLY A 120 -18.56 -8.81 3.61
CA GLY A 120 -17.28 -9.33 4.10
C GLY A 120 -16.27 -8.27 4.51
N GLY A 121 -16.65 -6.99 4.47
CA GLY A 121 -15.77 -5.86 4.76
C GLY A 121 -14.70 -5.62 3.69
N ALA A 122 -13.76 -4.72 4.00
CA ALA A 122 -12.69 -4.36 3.08
C ALA A 122 -11.78 -5.55 2.71
N GLY A 123 -11.57 -6.50 3.64
CA GLY A 123 -10.79 -7.70 3.36
C GLY A 123 -11.37 -8.51 2.19
N ALA A 124 -12.67 -8.80 2.24
CA ALA A 124 -13.37 -9.48 1.16
C ALA A 124 -13.38 -8.65 -0.13
N PHE A 125 -13.55 -7.33 -0.04
CA PHE A 125 -13.49 -6.46 -1.21
C PHE A 125 -12.16 -6.60 -1.97
N TYR A 126 -11.02 -6.49 -1.30
CA TYR A 126 -9.73 -6.60 -1.98
C TYR A 126 -9.42 -8.03 -2.45
N ALA A 127 -9.87 -9.06 -1.73
CA ALA A 127 -9.78 -10.44 -2.20
C ALA A 127 -10.61 -10.65 -3.48
N PHE A 128 -11.79 -10.04 -3.56
CA PHE A 128 -12.65 -10.05 -4.74
C PHE A 128 -12.00 -9.32 -5.92
N LEU A 129 -11.43 -8.13 -5.70
CA LEU A 129 -10.67 -7.42 -6.73
C LEU A 129 -9.54 -8.30 -7.29
N GLU A 130 -8.75 -8.92 -6.42
CA GLU A 130 -7.63 -9.79 -6.81
C GLU A 130 -8.09 -11.07 -7.53
N ALA A 131 -9.27 -11.60 -7.19
CA ALA A 131 -9.87 -12.73 -7.92
C ALA A 131 -10.34 -12.31 -9.32
N ALA A 132 -11.03 -11.17 -9.41
CA ALA A 132 -11.53 -10.63 -10.67
C ALA A 132 -10.39 -10.28 -11.65
N TYR A 133 -9.33 -9.62 -11.18
CA TYR A 133 -8.20 -9.24 -12.04
C TYR A 133 -7.26 -10.40 -12.40
N ARG A 134 -7.38 -11.58 -11.78
CA ARG A 134 -6.65 -12.80 -12.23
C ARG A 134 -7.17 -13.34 -13.56
N ARG A 135 -8.42 -13.02 -13.90
CA ARG A 135 -9.02 -13.26 -15.22
C ARG A 135 -9.74 -11.98 -15.63
N PRO A 136 -9.00 -10.95 -16.09
CA PRO A 136 -9.62 -9.69 -16.49
C PRO A 136 -10.40 -9.95 -17.79
N ASP A 137 -11.61 -10.45 -17.64
CA ASP A 137 -12.53 -10.71 -18.72
C ASP A 137 -13.61 -9.65 -18.67
N ALA A 138 -13.57 -8.75 -19.65
CA ALA A 138 -14.64 -7.79 -19.88
C ALA A 138 -15.98 -8.47 -20.19
N ASN A 139 -16.06 -9.80 -20.27
CA ASN A 139 -17.25 -10.63 -20.44
C ASN A 139 -17.58 -11.57 -19.27
N ALA A 140 -17.00 -11.37 -18.09
CA ALA A 140 -17.32 -12.15 -16.90
C ALA A 140 -18.84 -12.35 -16.72
N SER A 141 -19.24 -13.60 -16.55
CA SER A 141 -20.62 -14.00 -16.31
C SER A 141 -21.04 -13.75 -14.86
N GLU A 142 -22.33 -13.87 -14.57
CA GLU A 142 -22.80 -13.83 -13.18
C GLU A 142 -22.17 -14.96 -12.35
N GLU A 143 -21.95 -16.14 -12.94
CA GLU A 143 -21.30 -17.26 -12.25
C GLU A 143 -19.85 -16.93 -11.87
N ASP A 144 -19.09 -16.29 -12.76
CA ASP A 144 -17.72 -15.84 -12.47
C ASP A 144 -17.70 -14.87 -11.28
N VAL A 145 -18.62 -13.89 -11.27
CA VAL A 145 -18.75 -12.91 -10.18
C VAL A 145 -19.06 -13.61 -8.85
N LEU A 146 -19.98 -14.58 -8.84
CA LEU A 146 -20.33 -15.33 -7.65
C LEU A 146 -19.16 -16.21 -7.16
N ASP A 147 -18.38 -16.78 -8.07
CA ASP A 147 -17.20 -17.56 -7.71
C ASP A 147 -16.06 -16.70 -7.15
N TRP A 148 -15.87 -15.49 -7.66
CA TRP A 148 -14.96 -14.52 -7.05
C TRP A 148 -15.42 -14.08 -5.66
N ALA A 149 -16.73 -13.90 -5.46
CA ALA A 149 -17.29 -13.58 -4.14
C ALA A 149 -17.03 -14.72 -3.13
N LYS A 150 -17.22 -15.98 -3.54
CA LYS A 150 -16.88 -17.16 -2.71
C LYS A 150 -15.39 -17.22 -2.38
N GLN A 151 -14.51 -16.94 -3.35
CA GLN A 151 -13.06 -16.86 -3.12
C GLN A 151 -12.70 -15.74 -2.12
N ALA A 152 -13.49 -14.68 -2.07
CA ALA A 152 -13.37 -13.59 -1.11
C ALA A 152 -14.01 -13.89 0.26
N GLY A 153 -14.54 -15.10 0.48
CA GLY A 153 -15.18 -15.49 1.74
C GLY A 153 -16.64 -15.06 1.88
N VAL A 154 -17.28 -14.65 0.78
CA VAL A 154 -18.71 -14.28 0.75
C VAL A 154 -19.54 -15.42 0.17
N TYR A 155 -20.40 -16.02 1.00
CA TYR A 155 -21.15 -17.23 0.65
C TYR A 155 -22.68 -17.07 0.62
N ASP A 156 -23.24 -15.99 1.18
CA ASP A 156 -24.69 -15.72 1.12
C ASP A 156 -25.07 -15.13 -0.25
N VAL A 157 -25.17 -15.99 -1.25
CA VAL A 157 -25.49 -15.59 -2.63
C VAL A 157 -26.84 -14.86 -2.73
N PRO A 158 -27.93 -15.29 -2.06
CA PRO A 158 -29.18 -14.53 -2.06
C PRO A 158 -29.02 -13.10 -1.53
N ALA A 159 -28.34 -12.92 -0.39
CA ALA A 159 -28.09 -11.59 0.16
C ALA A 159 -27.18 -10.74 -0.75
N LEU A 160 -26.16 -11.35 -1.35
CA LEU A 160 -25.27 -10.68 -2.31
C LEU A 160 -26.05 -10.14 -3.51
N ARG A 161 -26.89 -10.97 -4.14
CA ARG A 161 -27.75 -10.56 -5.28
C ARG A 161 -28.71 -9.44 -4.89
N ALA A 162 -29.35 -9.55 -3.73
CA ALA A 162 -30.26 -8.52 -3.23
C ALA A 162 -29.52 -7.19 -2.97
N ALA A 163 -28.30 -7.26 -2.44
CA ALA A 163 -27.46 -6.09 -2.20
C ALA A 163 -27.02 -5.43 -3.52
N MET A 164 -26.59 -6.20 -4.52
CA MET A 164 -26.23 -5.70 -5.85
C MET A 164 -27.37 -4.93 -6.52
N ALA A 165 -28.61 -5.40 -6.36
CA ALA A 165 -29.81 -4.74 -6.89
C ALA A 165 -30.37 -3.64 -5.97
N SER A 166 -29.69 -3.31 -4.87
CA SER A 166 -30.23 -2.39 -3.87
C SER A 166 -29.96 -0.93 -4.24
N PRO A 167 -30.91 0.00 -3.96
CA PRO A 167 -30.70 1.44 -4.14
C PRO A 167 -29.48 1.96 -3.38
N LYS A 168 -29.13 1.34 -2.25
CA LYS A 168 -27.96 1.68 -1.45
C LYS A 168 -26.66 1.47 -2.23
N VAL A 169 -26.47 0.28 -2.81
CA VAL A 169 -25.26 -0.05 -3.57
C VAL A 169 -25.18 0.79 -4.84
N HIS A 170 -26.30 0.99 -5.54
CA HIS A 170 -26.35 1.89 -6.69
C HIS A 170 -25.84 3.30 -6.32
N ALA A 171 -26.37 3.89 -5.24
CA ALA A 171 -25.98 5.23 -4.80
C ALA A 171 -24.49 5.33 -4.40
N GLN A 172 -23.93 4.26 -3.82
CA GLN A 172 -22.49 4.22 -3.49
C GLN A 172 -21.62 4.26 -4.74
N VAL A 173 -21.96 3.47 -5.76
CA VAL A 173 -21.23 3.45 -7.03
C VAL A 173 -21.42 4.77 -7.80
N ASP A 174 -22.63 5.35 -7.79
CA ASP A 174 -22.89 6.67 -8.39
C ASP A 174 -22.04 7.77 -7.72
N ALA A 175 -21.94 7.75 -6.38
CA ALA A 175 -21.11 8.69 -5.65
C ALA A 175 -19.61 8.55 -5.98
N ASP A 176 -19.13 7.33 -6.20
CA ASP A 176 -17.76 7.08 -6.66
C ASP A 176 -17.51 7.62 -8.07
N TYR A 177 -18.41 7.32 -9.01
CA TYR A 177 -18.32 7.84 -10.38
C TYR A 177 -18.37 9.37 -10.41
N ALA A 178 -19.27 10.01 -9.65
CA ALA A 178 -19.36 11.47 -9.60
C ALA A 178 -18.06 12.12 -9.10
N VAL A 179 -17.40 11.52 -8.10
CA VAL A 179 -16.10 12.01 -7.61
C VAL A 179 -15.01 11.79 -8.66
N ALA A 180 -14.96 10.62 -9.28
CA ALA A 180 -13.99 10.30 -10.33
C ALA A 180 -14.13 11.24 -11.54
N GLU A 181 -15.36 11.50 -12.01
CA GLU A 181 -15.65 12.43 -13.11
C GLU A 181 -15.25 13.86 -12.76
N LYS A 182 -15.55 14.32 -11.53
CA LYS A 182 -15.13 15.65 -11.06
C LYS A 182 -13.61 15.82 -11.01
N LEU A 183 -12.88 14.74 -10.74
CA LEU A 183 -11.42 14.70 -10.72
C LEU A 183 -10.81 14.43 -12.11
N GLY A 184 -11.62 14.25 -13.15
CA GLY A 184 -11.13 13.98 -14.52
C GLY A 184 -10.55 12.58 -14.71
N VAL A 185 -10.85 11.63 -13.83
CA VAL A 185 -10.30 10.27 -13.88
C VAL A 185 -10.80 9.54 -15.12
N ASN A 186 -9.89 9.25 -16.06
CA ASN A 186 -10.21 8.53 -17.30
C ASN A 186 -9.32 7.30 -17.55
N ARG A 187 -8.30 7.09 -16.72
CA ARG A 187 -7.38 5.94 -16.77
C ARG A 187 -7.19 5.35 -15.39
N CYS A 188 -7.00 4.03 -15.31
CA CYS A 188 -6.68 3.34 -14.06
C CYS A 188 -5.45 3.92 -13.35
N SER A 189 -4.52 4.53 -14.10
CA SER A 189 -3.28 5.08 -13.52
C SER A 189 -3.56 6.15 -12.49
N PHE A 190 -4.69 6.85 -12.54
CA PHE A 190 -5.01 7.92 -11.61
C PHE A 190 -5.15 7.41 -10.17
N ALA A 191 -4.46 8.10 -9.25
CA ALA A 191 -4.55 7.86 -7.81
C ALA A 191 -4.03 9.06 -7.04
N LEU A 192 -4.54 9.21 -5.82
CA LEU A 192 -4.16 10.27 -4.89
C LEU A 192 -3.38 9.66 -3.73
N VAL A 193 -2.29 10.29 -3.31
CA VAL A 193 -1.65 10.01 -2.02
C VAL A 193 -1.75 11.26 -1.17
N ASN A 194 -2.45 11.15 -0.04
CA ASN A 194 -2.77 12.29 0.83
C ASN A 194 -3.29 13.53 0.07
N GLY A 195 -4.20 13.29 -0.88
CA GLY A 195 -4.85 14.32 -1.69
C GLY A 195 -4.01 14.85 -2.84
N ARG A 196 -2.75 14.45 -3.01
CA ARG A 196 -1.90 14.79 -4.15
C ARG A 196 -2.07 13.77 -5.27
N GLU A 197 -2.28 14.22 -6.50
CA GLU A 197 -2.29 13.35 -7.67
C GLU A 197 -0.88 12.85 -7.99
N VAL A 198 -0.72 11.53 -8.06
CA VAL A 198 0.58 10.90 -8.32
C VAL A 198 0.54 9.83 -9.39
N GLY A 199 -0.62 9.21 -9.59
CA GLY A 199 -0.69 7.96 -10.33
C GLY A 199 -0.51 8.09 -11.85
N GLU A 200 -0.95 9.19 -12.49
CA GLU A 200 -0.74 9.38 -13.93
C GLU A 200 0.75 9.50 -14.31
N ARG A 201 1.58 10.00 -13.38
CA ARG A 201 3.01 10.28 -13.62
C ARG A 201 3.90 9.05 -13.41
N ILE A 202 3.50 8.16 -12.52
CA ILE A 202 4.35 7.05 -12.04
C ILE A 202 4.07 5.76 -12.83
N GLY A 203 2.79 5.51 -13.16
CA GLY A 203 2.35 4.21 -13.65
C GLY A 203 2.49 3.10 -12.60
N PHE A 204 1.88 1.94 -12.82
CA PHE A 204 1.77 0.91 -11.77
C PHE A 204 3.03 0.09 -11.53
N LYS A 205 3.93 0.06 -12.52
CA LYS A 205 5.12 -0.82 -12.52
C LYS A 205 6.31 -0.21 -11.80
N ASP A 206 6.31 1.10 -11.61
CA ASP A 206 7.36 1.81 -10.89
C ASP A 206 7.08 1.84 -9.38
N LEU A 207 7.19 0.65 -8.77
CA LEU A 207 6.93 0.45 -7.34
C LEU A 207 7.88 1.26 -6.45
N ASP A 208 9.07 1.59 -6.94
CA ASP A 208 10.06 2.35 -6.16
C ASP A 208 9.67 3.82 -6.08
N THR A 209 9.18 4.41 -7.17
CA THR A 209 8.63 5.76 -7.13
C THR A 209 7.36 5.84 -6.27
N TRP A 210 6.49 4.81 -6.32
CA TRP A 210 5.33 4.70 -5.41
C TRP A 210 5.74 4.68 -3.93
N ARG A 211 6.74 3.86 -3.58
CA ARG A 211 7.29 3.81 -2.22
C ARG A 211 7.89 5.15 -1.82
N GLY A 212 8.66 5.77 -2.71
CA GLY A 212 9.26 7.08 -2.45
C GLY A 212 8.23 8.17 -2.15
N VAL A 213 7.08 8.18 -2.84
CA VAL A 213 5.95 9.08 -2.52
C VAL A 213 5.40 8.78 -1.13
N ILE A 214 5.10 7.52 -0.83
CA ILE A 214 4.52 7.11 0.45
C ILE A 214 5.47 7.41 1.62
N ASP A 215 6.77 7.16 1.45
CA ASP A 215 7.79 7.42 2.46
C ASP A 215 7.95 8.91 2.75
N ARG A 216 7.88 9.77 1.73
CA ARG A 216 7.89 11.24 1.90
C ARG A 216 6.68 11.70 2.70
N GLU A 217 5.51 11.19 2.38
CA GLU A 217 4.26 11.50 3.08
C GLU A 217 4.27 10.99 4.53
N GLN A 218 4.87 9.82 4.80
CA GLN A 218 5.10 9.36 6.18
C GLN A 218 6.01 10.30 6.96
N LYS A 219 7.12 10.75 6.36
CA LYS A 219 8.05 11.68 7.01
C LYS A 219 7.39 13.04 7.31
N HIS A 220 6.59 13.55 6.38
CA HIS A 220 5.81 14.77 6.60
C HIS A 220 4.81 14.58 7.75
N ALA A 221 4.08 13.47 7.74
CA ALA A 221 3.17 13.12 8.81
C ALA A 221 3.86 13.04 10.19
N GLU A 222 5.00 12.35 10.28
CA GLU A 222 5.81 12.26 11.49
C GLU A 222 6.26 13.64 11.99
N THR A 223 6.63 14.53 11.08
CA THR A 223 7.02 15.90 11.41
C THR A 223 5.84 16.67 12.01
N LEU A 224 4.67 16.64 11.36
CA LEU A 224 3.47 17.33 11.85
C LEU A 224 3.02 16.83 13.24
N LEU A 225 3.18 15.53 13.50
CA LEU A 225 2.80 14.93 14.77
C LEU A 225 3.81 15.22 15.88
N SER A 226 5.11 15.06 15.60
CA SER A 226 6.18 15.28 16.59
C SER A 226 6.31 16.74 17.00
N THR A 227 5.98 17.67 16.10
CA THR A 227 5.92 19.11 16.39
C THR A 227 4.59 19.56 16.99
N GLY A 228 3.60 18.67 17.11
CA GLY A 228 2.27 18.99 17.62
C GLY A 228 1.43 19.89 16.70
N ILE A 229 1.85 20.10 15.44
CA ILE A 229 1.10 20.87 14.44
C ILE A 229 -0.22 20.19 14.09
N ALA A 230 -0.24 18.84 14.10
CA ALA A 230 -1.45 18.07 13.90
C ALA A 230 -1.58 16.95 14.94
N THR A 231 -2.82 16.63 15.29
CA THR A 231 -3.18 15.40 16.00
C THR A 231 -3.48 14.30 15.00
N ARG A 232 -3.43 13.02 15.42
CA ARG A 232 -3.67 11.87 14.51
C ARG A 232 -5.02 11.95 13.77
N ASP A 233 -6.07 12.42 14.43
CA ASP A 233 -7.42 12.60 13.86
C ASP A 233 -7.53 13.75 12.84
N LYS A 234 -6.66 14.75 12.94
CA LYS A 234 -6.61 15.91 12.03
C LYS A 234 -5.50 15.83 10.98
N LEU A 235 -4.62 14.84 11.12
CA LEU A 235 -3.42 14.66 10.30
C LEU A 235 -3.73 14.61 8.82
N TYR A 236 -4.69 13.77 8.42
CA TYR A 236 -5.03 13.60 7.02
C TYR A 236 -5.51 14.91 6.38
N ALA A 237 -6.46 15.61 7.03
CA ALA A 237 -6.97 16.89 6.55
C ALA A 237 -5.85 17.94 6.44
N LYS A 238 -4.93 17.99 7.42
CA LYS A 238 -3.79 18.90 7.41
C LYS A 238 -2.82 18.61 6.26
N ILE A 239 -2.49 17.34 6.02
CA ILE A 239 -1.58 16.97 4.93
C ILE A 239 -2.23 17.27 3.58
N VAL A 240 -3.52 16.95 3.41
CA VAL A 240 -4.26 17.30 2.17
C VAL A 240 -4.26 18.82 1.93
N GLU A 241 -4.41 19.63 2.99
CA GLU A 241 -4.29 21.08 2.90
C GLU A 241 -2.88 21.52 2.48
N ASP A 242 -1.84 20.96 3.08
CA ASP A 242 -0.44 21.25 2.74
C ASP A 242 -0.12 20.90 1.29
N ASN A 243 -0.55 19.71 0.84
CA ASN A 243 -0.35 19.24 -0.51
C ASN A 243 -1.09 20.10 -1.54
N LYS A 244 -2.27 20.63 -1.21
CA LYS A 244 -2.97 21.59 -2.07
C LYS A 244 -2.25 22.94 -2.16
N LYS A 245 -1.69 23.43 -1.05
CA LYS A 245 -0.96 24.71 -1.00
C LYS A 245 0.37 24.67 -1.74
N ALA A 246 1.05 23.52 -1.67
CA ALA A 246 2.28 23.26 -2.41
C ALA A 246 2.05 23.23 -3.94
N GLY A 247 0.80 23.03 -4.38
CA GLY A 247 0.48 22.91 -5.80
C GLY A 247 1.10 21.69 -6.46
N ASP A 248 0.89 21.59 -7.78
CA ASP A 248 1.47 20.53 -8.62
C ASP A 248 2.95 20.80 -8.95
N ASP A 249 3.40 22.05 -8.80
CA ASP A 249 4.76 22.50 -9.11
C ASP A 249 5.78 22.09 -8.02
N ASP A 250 5.38 21.95 -6.75
CA ASP A 250 6.25 21.39 -5.70
C ASP A 250 6.43 19.86 -5.81
N ALA A 251 5.61 19.18 -6.63
CA ALA A 251 5.92 17.82 -7.06
C ALA A 251 7.11 17.77 -8.04
N ALA A 252 7.56 18.92 -8.54
CA ALA A 252 8.75 19.07 -9.39
C ALA A 252 9.94 19.73 -8.68
N GLU A 253 9.74 20.56 -7.64
CA GLU A 253 10.87 21.12 -6.86
C GLU A 253 11.35 20.25 -5.69
N ASP A 254 10.51 19.36 -5.13
CA ASP A 254 10.90 18.45 -4.04
C ASP A 254 10.57 16.96 -4.31
N ALA A 255 10.21 16.61 -5.56
CA ALA A 255 10.74 15.36 -6.11
C ALA A 255 12.26 15.48 -6.07
N PRO A 256 13.01 14.45 -5.63
CA PRO A 256 14.45 14.59 -5.54
C PRO A 256 14.95 15.08 -6.90
N ARG A 257 15.58 16.27 -6.93
CA ARG A 257 16.52 16.64 -8.00
C ARG A 257 17.23 15.33 -8.34
N MET A 258 17.13 14.92 -9.60
CA MET A 258 17.57 13.68 -10.27
C MET A 258 18.96 13.13 -9.87
N SER A 259 19.26 13.06 -8.59
CA SER A 259 20.59 12.85 -8.02
C SER A 259 20.57 12.21 -6.63
N GLU A 260 19.43 11.88 -6.01
CA GLU A 260 19.39 11.05 -4.77
C GLU A 260 18.11 10.19 -4.66
N ALA A 261 17.85 9.30 -5.61
CA ALA A 261 16.75 8.32 -5.46
C ALA A 261 17.18 7.25 -4.44
N ARG A 262 16.59 7.27 -3.22
CA ARG A 262 16.93 6.34 -2.15
C ARG A 262 15.92 5.18 -2.04
N THR A 263 16.34 3.95 -2.33
CA THR A 263 15.53 2.72 -2.20
C THR A 263 16.06 1.84 -1.07
N VAL A 264 15.18 1.23 -0.25
CA VAL A 264 15.58 0.29 0.80
C VAL A 264 15.02 -1.12 0.51
N VAL A 265 15.89 -2.11 0.31
CA VAL A 265 15.50 -3.51 0.03
C VAL A 265 16.14 -4.45 1.06
N GLY A 266 15.34 -5.04 1.96
CA GLY A 266 15.86 -6.00 2.95
C GLY A 266 16.97 -5.42 3.86
N GLY A 267 16.93 -4.11 4.12
CA GLY A 267 17.93 -3.38 4.90
C GLY A 267 19.09 -2.80 4.09
N LEU A 268 19.24 -3.15 2.81
CA LEU A 268 20.15 -2.47 1.87
C LEU A 268 19.59 -1.07 1.55
N SER A 269 20.35 -0.01 1.80
CA SER A 269 20.03 1.31 1.25
C SER A 269 20.74 1.49 -0.09
N ILE A 270 20.01 1.91 -1.11
CA ILE A 270 20.49 2.25 -2.43
C ILE A 270 20.20 3.72 -2.63
N THR A 271 21.16 4.53 -3.07
CA THR A 271 20.92 5.95 -3.39
C THR A 271 21.52 6.25 -4.76
N ASP A 272 20.71 6.49 -5.78
CA ASP A 272 21.21 6.95 -7.08
C ASP A 272 21.74 8.37 -6.98
N VAL A 273 23.06 8.54 -7.14
CA VAL A 273 23.74 9.85 -7.19
C VAL A 273 23.63 10.48 -8.57
N GLU A 274 23.66 9.64 -9.60
CA GLU A 274 23.54 10.04 -11.00
C GLU A 274 22.84 8.90 -11.75
N VAL A 275 21.72 9.16 -12.42
CA VAL A 275 21.03 8.12 -13.19
C VAL A 275 21.63 8.06 -14.59
N GLY A 276 22.18 6.90 -14.95
CA GLY A 276 22.77 6.66 -16.26
C GLY A 276 21.76 6.78 -17.41
N LYS A 277 22.27 7.05 -18.61
CA LYS A 277 21.45 7.19 -19.83
C LYS A 277 21.42 5.92 -20.69
N GLY A 278 22.29 4.94 -20.40
CA GLY A 278 22.36 3.71 -21.15
C GLY A 278 21.40 2.62 -20.67
N PRO A 279 21.56 1.38 -21.18
CA PRO A 279 20.74 0.24 -20.80
C PRO A 279 20.76 -0.02 -19.28
N ALA A 280 19.67 -0.56 -18.74
CA ALA A 280 19.57 -0.95 -17.34
C ALA A 280 20.08 -2.38 -17.14
N ALA A 281 20.91 -2.58 -16.11
CA ALA A 281 21.48 -3.87 -15.75
C ALA A 281 20.41 -4.82 -15.20
N ARG A 282 20.40 -6.05 -15.71
CA ARG A 282 19.45 -7.12 -15.37
C ARG A 282 20.20 -8.35 -14.85
N THR A 283 19.51 -9.15 -14.05
CA THR A 283 20.05 -10.44 -13.59
C THR A 283 20.50 -11.28 -14.78
N GLY A 284 21.74 -11.77 -14.73
CA GLY A 284 22.37 -12.54 -15.81
C GLY A 284 23.31 -11.73 -16.69
N ASP A 285 23.22 -10.40 -16.70
CA ASP A 285 24.12 -9.53 -17.47
C ASP A 285 25.55 -9.60 -16.92
N SER A 286 26.55 -9.44 -17.81
CA SER A 286 27.93 -9.18 -17.39
C SER A 286 28.11 -7.67 -17.26
N VAL A 287 28.39 -7.19 -16.05
CA VAL A 287 28.47 -5.75 -15.76
C VAL A 287 29.88 -5.35 -15.37
N ARG A 288 30.29 -4.13 -15.74
CA ARG A 288 31.56 -3.53 -15.35
C ARG A 288 31.33 -2.27 -14.54
N VAL A 289 31.90 -2.22 -13.33
CA VAL A 289 31.68 -1.10 -12.40
C VAL A 289 32.97 -0.51 -11.85
N HIS A 290 32.99 0.81 -11.72
CA HIS A 290 33.93 1.48 -10.81
C HIS A 290 33.33 1.55 -9.41
N TYR A 291 34.17 1.48 -8.37
CA TYR A 291 33.67 1.55 -7.01
C TYR A 291 34.73 2.02 -6.00
N THR A 292 34.25 2.52 -4.87
CA THR A 292 35.05 2.71 -3.64
C THR A 292 34.23 2.24 -2.45
N GLY A 293 34.80 1.33 -1.67
CA GLY A 293 34.20 0.78 -0.45
C GLY A 293 34.83 1.35 0.81
N HIS A 294 34.01 1.85 1.73
CA HIS A 294 34.43 2.42 3.00
C HIS A 294 33.55 2.00 4.18
N LEU A 295 34.09 2.09 5.40
CA LEU A 295 33.34 1.87 6.64
C LEU A 295 32.66 3.17 7.09
N ALA A 296 31.80 3.06 8.11
CA ALA A 296 31.05 4.20 8.66
C ALA A 296 31.95 5.32 9.24
N ASP A 297 33.18 4.99 9.63
CA ASP A 297 34.19 5.95 10.09
C ASP A 297 34.93 6.65 8.92
N GLY A 298 34.57 6.33 7.67
CA GLY A 298 35.17 6.87 6.45
C GLY A 298 36.42 6.13 5.98
N SER A 299 36.89 5.10 6.71
CA SER A 299 38.06 4.33 6.30
C SER A 299 37.77 3.53 5.03
N VAL A 300 38.54 3.80 3.97
CA VAL A 300 38.44 3.08 2.69
C VAL A 300 39.13 1.71 2.83
N PHE A 301 38.37 0.63 2.63
CA PHE A 301 38.91 -0.72 2.67
C PHE A 301 39.29 -1.23 1.27
N ASP A 302 38.62 -0.77 0.22
CA ASP A 302 38.92 -1.14 -1.17
C ASP A 302 38.43 -0.11 -2.19
N SER A 303 39.03 -0.07 -3.39
CA SER A 303 38.63 0.80 -4.49
C SER A 303 39.16 0.30 -5.84
N SER A 304 38.38 0.46 -6.91
CA SER A 304 38.84 0.17 -8.27
C SER A 304 39.66 1.29 -8.91
N SER A 305 39.85 2.42 -8.23
CA SER A 305 40.76 3.47 -8.67
C SER A 305 42.17 2.92 -8.88
N GLY A 306 42.74 3.18 -10.07
CA GLY A 306 44.05 2.68 -10.47
C GLY A 306 44.11 1.20 -10.90
N ARG A 307 43.01 0.43 -10.82
CA ARG A 307 42.97 -1.01 -11.16
C ARG A 307 41.98 -1.40 -12.26
N GLY A 308 41.29 -0.42 -12.85
CA GLY A 308 40.26 -0.64 -13.88
C GLY A 308 38.92 -1.13 -13.30
N PRO A 309 37.83 -1.13 -14.09
CA PRO A 309 36.51 -1.57 -13.61
C PRO A 309 36.49 -3.05 -13.18
N LEU A 310 35.77 -3.36 -12.12
CA LEU A 310 35.48 -4.73 -11.71
C LEU A 310 34.39 -5.32 -12.61
N GLU A 311 34.62 -6.50 -13.16
CA GLU A 311 33.67 -7.24 -14.00
C GLU A 311 33.09 -8.43 -13.21
N PHE A 312 31.76 -8.58 -13.24
CA PHE A 312 31.08 -9.72 -12.63
C PHE A 312 29.72 -9.97 -13.29
N LYS A 313 29.17 -11.17 -13.09
CA LYS A 313 27.84 -11.55 -13.57
C LYS A 313 26.77 -11.26 -12.52
N LEU A 314 25.83 -10.38 -12.85
CA LEU A 314 24.87 -9.84 -11.91
C LEU A 314 23.85 -10.89 -11.45
N GLY A 315 23.67 -11.03 -10.13
CA GLY A 315 22.69 -11.91 -9.50
C GLY A 315 23.10 -13.39 -9.45
N GLN A 316 24.39 -13.68 -9.63
CA GLN A 316 24.94 -15.04 -9.62
C GLN A 316 25.80 -15.33 -8.37
N GLY A 317 25.78 -14.45 -7.37
CA GLY A 317 26.54 -14.65 -6.12
C GLY A 317 28.04 -14.54 -6.27
N GLN A 318 28.54 -13.92 -7.35
CA GLN A 318 29.97 -13.66 -7.56
C GLN A 318 30.50 -12.52 -6.68
N VAL A 319 29.60 -11.67 -6.20
CA VAL A 319 29.85 -10.56 -5.28
C VAL A 319 28.96 -10.73 -4.04
N ILE A 320 29.15 -9.88 -3.03
CA ILE A 320 28.29 -9.89 -1.84
C ILE A 320 26.82 -9.64 -2.21
N LYS A 321 25.87 -10.20 -1.45
CA LYS A 321 24.43 -10.13 -1.76
C LYS A 321 23.93 -8.69 -1.95
N GLY A 322 24.44 -7.76 -1.15
CA GLY A 322 24.07 -6.35 -1.27
C GLY A 322 24.51 -5.71 -2.60
N TRP A 323 25.56 -6.22 -3.25
CA TRP A 323 25.95 -5.79 -4.60
C TRP A 323 25.05 -6.40 -5.68
N ASP A 324 24.76 -7.70 -5.59
CA ASP A 324 23.83 -8.37 -6.51
C ASP A 324 22.45 -7.69 -6.51
N MET A 325 21.99 -7.27 -5.34
CA MET A 325 20.76 -6.50 -5.18
C MET A 325 20.93 -5.03 -5.59
N GLY A 326 22.02 -4.39 -5.17
CA GLY A 326 22.23 -2.95 -5.29
C GLY A 326 22.56 -2.45 -6.69
N VAL A 327 23.19 -3.27 -7.52
CA VAL A 327 23.53 -2.94 -8.91
C VAL A 327 22.38 -3.27 -9.88
N SER A 328 21.44 -4.12 -9.47
CA SER A 328 20.27 -4.44 -10.28
C SER A 328 19.44 -3.18 -10.60
N GLY A 329 19.02 -3.05 -11.86
CA GLY A 329 18.27 -1.92 -12.38
C GLY A 329 19.09 -0.63 -12.61
N MET A 330 20.37 -0.59 -12.22
CA MET A 330 21.24 0.55 -12.47
C MET A 330 21.47 0.74 -13.97
N LYS A 331 21.43 1.97 -14.48
CA LYS A 331 21.67 2.29 -15.90
C LYS A 331 23.14 2.58 -16.16
N VAL A 332 23.65 2.16 -17.33
CA VAL A 332 25.01 2.47 -17.78
C VAL A 332 25.25 3.99 -17.80
N GLY A 333 26.39 4.40 -17.24
CA GLY A 333 26.78 5.78 -16.95
C GLY A 333 26.25 6.32 -15.62
N GLY A 334 25.52 5.51 -14.85
CA GLY A 334 24.97 5.93 -13.55
C GLY A 334 25.99 5.83 -12.43
N LYS A 335 25.76 6.57 -11.34
CA LYS A 335 26.49 6.51 -10.07
C LYS A 335 25.51 6.31 -8.92
N ARG A 336 25.88 5.49 -7.95
CA ARG A 336 25.00 5.04 -6.88
C ARG A 336 25.78 4.80 -5.59
N LYS A 337 25.19 5.17 -4.45
CA LYS A 337 25.68 4.79 -3.12
C LYS A 337 24.91 3.58 -2.62
N LEU A 338 25.61 2.63 -2.02
CA LEU A 338 25.02 1.48 -1.35
C LEU A 338 25.42 1.50 0.12
N VAL A 339 24.46 1.33 1.03
CA VAL A 339 24.71 1.05 2.45
C VAL A 339 24.22 -0.36 2.73
N ILE A 340 25.18 -1.26 2.90
CA ILE A 340 24.95 -2.70 2.93
C ILE A 340 25.06 -3.18 4.39
N PRO A 341 23.96 -3.64 5.01
CA PRO A 341 24.01 -4.15 6.36
C PRO A 341 24.81 -5.47 6.41
N PRO A 342 25.31 -5.87 7.59
CA PRO A 342 26.21 -7.02 7.71
C PRO A 342 25.64 -8.32 7.12
N GLY A 343 24.33 -8.56 7.28
CA GLY A 343 23.66 -9.75 6.76
C GLY A 343 23.63 -9.84 5.22
N LEU A 344 23.81 -8.72 4.53
CA LEU A 344 23.94 -8.64 3.06
C LEU A 344 25.40 -8.44 2.60
N ALA A 345 26.33 -8.33 3.55
CA ALA A 345 27.76 -8.21 3.34
C ALA A 345 28.48 -9.48 3.83
N TYR A 346 29.44 -9.36 4.77
CA TYR A 346 30.27 -10.47 5.26
C TYR A 346 29.82 -11.07 6.60
N GLY A 347 28.73 -10.58 7.19
CA GLY A 347 28.21 -11.07 8.48
C GLY A 347 29.25 -11.02 9.60
N SER A 348 29.40 -12.11 10.35
CA SER A 348 30.36 -12.22 11.46
C SER A 348 31.82 -12.46 11.04
N LYS A 349 32.13 -12.42 9.75
CA LYS A 349 33.50 -12.67 9.24
C LYS A 349 34.30 -11.38 9.16
N SER A 350 35.58 -11.45 9.51
CA SER A 350 36.57 -10.40 9.23
C SER A 350 37.16 -10.60 7.83
N MET A 351 37.36 -9.52 7.07
CA MET A 351 37.85 -9.56 5.69
C MET A 351 38.98 -8.55 5.44
N GLY A 352 39.71 -8.72 4.33
CA GLY A 352 40.75 -7.78 3.89
C GLY A 352 41.94 -7.67 4.84
N ASN A 353 42.36 -8.81 5.44
CA ASN A 353 43.41 -8.86 6.46
C ASN A 353 43.11 -7.96 7.69
N GLY A 354 41.84 -7.92 8.11
CA GLY A 354 41.39 -7.16 9.28
C GLY A 354 40.89 -5.75 8.97
N LYS A 355 40.94 -5.32 7.70
CA LYS A 355 40.41 -4.00 7.27
C LYS A 355 38.88 -3.89 7.39
N ILE A 356 38.17 -5.01 7.34
CA ILE A 356 36.72 -5.05 7.51
C ILE A 356 36.42 -5.90 8.75
N PRO A 357 36.07 -5.27 9.89
CA PRO A 357 35.69 -6.00 11.10
C PRO A 357 34.41 -6.85 10.93
N PRO A 358 34.22 -7.89 11.76
CA PRO A 358 32.95 -8.60 11.87
C PRO A 358 31.76 -7.65 12.09
N ASN A 359 30.62 -8.00 11.52
CA ASN A 359 29.35 -7.26 11.65
C ASN A 359 29.41 -5.80 11.16
N SER A 360 30.31 -5.48 10.23
CA SER A 360 30.42 -4.14 9.65
C SER A 360 29.31 -3.85 8.65
N THR A 361 28.74 -2.64 8.73
CA THR A 361 27.95 -2.05 7.65
C THR A 361 28.92 -1.46 6.62
N LEU A 362 28.75 -1.82 5.35
CA LEU A 362 29.64 -1.38 4.28
C LEU A 362 28.98 -0.28 3.47
N HIS A 363 29.73 0.76 3.17
CA HIS A 363 29.32 1.84 2.30
C HIS A 363 30.08 1.73 0.99
N PHE A 364 29.38 1.81 -0.14
CA PHE A 364 29.98 1.79 -1.46
C PHE A 364 29.50 2.97 -2.29
N ASP A 365 30.43 3.64 -2.94
CA ASP A 365 30.15 4.48 -4.11
C ASP A 365 30.42 3.63 -5.35
N VAL A 366 29.46 3.50 -6.26
CA VAL A 366 29.50 2.61 -7.44
C VAL A 366 29.14 3.40 -8.69
N GLU A 367 29.84 3.16 -9.78
CA GLU A 367 29.55 3.69 -11.12
C GLU A 367 29.43 2.53 -12.11
N LEU A 368 28.33 2.45 -12.85
CA LEU A 368 28.13 1.41 -13.86
C LEU A 368 28.70 1.89 -15.19
N VAL A 369 29.79 1.28 -15.63
CA VAL A 369 30.54 1.71 -16.81
C VAL A 369 29.99 1.07 -18.08
N GLU A 370 29.65 -0.22 -18.03
CA GLU A 370 29.33 -1.02 -19.21
C GLU A 370 28.47 -2.25 -18.83
N ILE A 371 27.63 -2.69 -19.78
CA ILE A 371 26.94 -4.00 -19.77
C ILE A 371 27.39 -4.72 -21.04
N ARG A 372 27.77 -5.99 -20.92
CA ARG A 372 28.25 -6.85 -22.03
C ARG A 372 27.32 -8.02 -22.32
#